data_AF-A0A077ZSS0-F1
#
_entry.id   AF-A0A077ZSS0-F1
#
_cell.length_a   1.000
_cell.length_b   1.000
_cell.length_c   1.000
_cell.angle_alpha   90.00
_cell.angle_beta   90.00
_cell.angle_gamma   90.00
#
_symmetry.space_group_name_H-M   'P 1'
#
loop_
_entity.id
_entity.type
_entity.pdbx_description
1 polymer ?
#
loop_
_entity_poly.entity_id
_entity_poly.type
_entity_poly.pdbx_seq_one_letter_code
_entity_poly.pdbx_strand_id
1 'polypeptide(L)'
;MNRLESCSILNVALNRIQIEGEISSEIYALLVTLFPTVIAPTLEILDNGKVTKIQCQESKRHFYRVRDSSHVQAQKNRTAGYVSQFNGANDSECADMNHDVIKEMCFCYFFAKECMSENGGAIFCKHILASKLAEALGIAVIKEIEDKDYAPLLLGSKAHMNKFEDKRGAAAQ
;
A
#
# COMPACT_ATOMS: atom_id res chain seq x y z
N MET A 1 21.42 -9.98 -5.31
CA MET A 1 20.77 -9.26 -6.42
C MET A 1 20.82 -7.78 -6.09
N ASN A 2 21.36 -6.95 -6.98
CA ASN A 2 21.40 -5.49 -6.80
C ASN A 2 19.96 -4.94 -6.96
N ARG A 3 19.60 -3.90 -6.19
CA ARG A 3 18.36 -3.12 -6.32
C ARG A 3 17.95 -2.89 -7.78
N LEU A 4 18.87 -2.44 -8.63
CA LEU A 4 18.58 -2.10 -10.03
C LEU A 4 18.12 -3.33 -10.84
N GLU A 5 18.72 -4.49 -10.57
CA GLU A 5 18.33 -5.76 -11.20
C GLU A 5 16.92 -6.16 -10.76
N SER A 6 16.63 -6.11 -9.45
CA SER A 6 15.30 -6.42 -8.93
C SER A 6 14.22 -5.49 -9.50
N CYS A 7 14.51 -4.19 -9.63
CA CYS A 7 13.59 -3.24 -10.27
C CYS A 7 13.34 -3.57 -11.75
N SER A 8 14.41 -3.89 -12.49
CA SER A 8 14.31 -4.24 -13.92
C SER A 8 13.46 -5.50 -14.12
N ILE A 9 13.75 -6.56 -13.34
CA ILE A 9 13.00 -7.82 -13.41
C ILE A 9 11.54 -7.61 -13.00
N LEU A 10 11.28 -6.83 -11.95
CA LEU A 10 9.91 -6.48 -11.54
C LEU A 10 9.18 -5.74 -12.67
N ASN A 11 9.81 -4.78 -13.36
CA ASN A 11 9.17 -4.08 -14.47
C ASN A 11 8.82 -5.01 -15.64
N VAL A 12 9.68 -6.00 -15.94
CA VAL A 12 9.36 -7.04 -16.93
C VAL A 12 8.13 -7.85 -16.49
N ALA A 13 8.07 -8.26 -15.22
CA ALA A 13 6.91 -8.97 -14.67
C ALA A 13 5.63 -8.13 -14.73
N LEU A 14 5.69 -6.84 -14.34
CA LEU A 14 4.55 -5.92 -14.38
C LEU A 14 4.02 -5.71 -15.80
N ASN A 15 4.92 -5.55 -16.78
CA ASN A 15 4.51 -5.42 -18.19
C ASN A 15 3.82 -6.69 -18.70
N ARG A 16 4.30 -7.88 -18.31
CA ARG A 16 3.63 -9.14 -18.66
C ARG A 16 2.26 -9.25 -18.02
N ILE A 17 2.13 -8.94 -16.72
CA ILE A 17 0.84 -8.90 -16.01
C ILE A 17 -0.13 -7.96 -16.72
N GLN A 18 0.33 -6.78 -17.14
CA GLN A 18 -0.51 -5.81 -17.83
C GLN A 18 -1.05 -6.32 -19.17
N ILE A 19 -0.26 -7.14 -19.88
CA ILE A 19 -0.67 -7.74 -21.15
C ILE A 19 -1.59 -8.94 -20.91
N GLU A 20 -1.26 -9.81 -19.95
CA GLU A 20 -1.98 -11.04 -19.63
C GLU A 20 -3.30 -10.76 -18.88
N GLY A 21 -3.37 -9.64 -18.13
CA GLY A 21 -4.51 -9.28 -17.27
C GLY A 21 -4.58 -10.07 -15.97
N GLU A 22 -3.63 -10.95 -15.71
CA GLU A 22 -3.57 -11.82 -14.54
C GLU A 22 -2.11 -12.11 -14.12
N ILE A 23 -1.94 -12.66 -12.92
CA ILE A 23 -0.62 -13.12 -12.43
C ILE A 23 -0.49 -14.61 -12.75
N SER A 24 0.18 -14.94 -13.86
CA SER A 24 0.47 -16.34 -14.20
C SER A 24 1.40 -17.01 -13.17
N SER A 25 1.39 -18.35 -13.12
CA SER A 25 2.18 -19.13 -12.15
C SER A 25 3.69 -18.88 -12.26
N GLU A 26 4.19 -18.64 -13.47
CA GLU A 26 5.59 -18.29 -13.72
C GLU A 26 5.94 -16.93 -13.08
N ILE A 27 5.09 -15.93 -13.30
CA ILE A 27 5.27 -14.59 -12.74
C ILE A 27 5.17 -14.63 -11.21
N TYR A 28 4.22 -15.40 -10.68
CA TYR A 28 4.11 -15.60 -9.23
C TYR A 28 5.39 -16.22 -8.64
N ALA A 29 5.92 -17.30 -9.25
CA ALA A 29 7.17 -17.92 -8.79
C ALA A 29 8.36 -16.95 -8.83
N LEU A 30 8.42 -16.11 -9.87
CA LEU A 30 9.41 -15.05 -9.98
C LEU A 30 9.26 -14.01 -8.84
N LEU A 31 8.04 -13.54 -8.58
CA LEU A 31 7.75 -12.57 -7.53
C LEU A 31 8.07 -13.13 -6.13
N VAL A 32 7.78 -14.40 -5.88
CA VAL A 32 8.16 -15.10 -4.63
C VAL A 32 9.69 -15.15 -4.48
N THR A 33 10.40 -15.39 -5.57
CA THR A 33 11.88 -15.41 -5.56
C THR A 33 12.46 -14.01 -5.27
N LEU A 34 11.88 -12.96 -5.84
CA LEU A 34 12.34 -11.57 -5.64
C LEU A 34 11.94 -11.00 -4.27
N PHE A 35 10.75 -11.34 -3.79
CA PHE A 35 10.10 -10.70 -2.65
C PHE A 35 9.51 -11.73 -1.66
N PRO A 36 10.33 -12.65 -1.13
CA PRO A 36 9.84 -13.83 -0.41
C PRO A 36 9.01 -13.49 0.84
N THR A 37 9.31 -12.38 1.51
CA THR A 37 8.62 -11.93 2.73
C THR A 37 7.52 -10.91 2.47
N VAL A 38 7.42 -10.37 1.26
CA VAL A 38 6.56 -9.23 0.94
C VAL A 38 5.40 -9.64 0.03
N ILE A 39 5.57 -10.65 -0.81
CA ILE A 39 4.55 -11.01 -1.82
C ILE A 39 3.24 -11.50 -1.20
N ALA A 40 3.28 -12.37 -0.19
CA ALA A 40 2.08 -12.92 0.44
C ALA A 40 1.18 -11.81 1.05
N PRO A 41 1.68 -10.90 1.91
CA PRO A 41 0.85 -9.81 2.42
C PRO A 41 0.50 -8.77 1.34
N THR A 42 1.26 -8.67 0.25
CA THR A 42 0.86 -7.87 -0.91
C THR A 42 -0.37 -8.43 -1.60
N LEU A 43 -0.44 -9.75 -1.83
CA LEU A 43 -1.61 -10.36 -2.46
C LEU A 43 -2.85 -10.23 -1.58
N GLU A 44 -2.72 -10.36 -0.26
CA GLU A 44 -3.81 -10.10 0.68
C GLU A 44 -4.37 -8.68 0.56
N ILE A 45 -3.52 -7.67 0.34
CA ILE A 45 -3.96 -6.29 0.09
C ILE A 45 -4.77 -6.19 -1.21
N LEU A 46 -4.34 -6.90 -2.26
CA LEU A 46 -5.01 -6.90 -3.56
C LEU A 46 -6.38 -7.60 -3.50
N ASP A 47 -6.44 -8.78 -2.89
CA ASP A 47 -7.66 -9.59 -2.77
C ASP A 47 -8.76 -8.83 -2.01
N ASN A 48 -8.37 -8.01 -1.04
CA ASN A 48 -9.30 -7.16 -0.29
C ASN A 48 -9.75 -5.89 -1.03
N GLY A 49 -9.25 -5.63 -2.26
CA GLY A 49 -9.62 -4.45 -3.06
C GLY A 49 -9.13 -3.13 -2.46
N LYS A 50 -8.03 -3.15 -1.70
CA LYS A 50 -7.62 -2.06 -0.80
C LYS A 50 -6.71 -1.01 -1.40
N VAL A 51 -6.58 -0.95 -2.73
CA VAL A 51 -5.70 0.01 -3.42
C VAL A 51 -6.54 1.05 -4.17
N THR A 52 -6.42 2.31 -3.77
CA THR A 52 -7.04 3.46 -4.43
C THR A 52 -5.97 4.37 -5.04
N LYS A 53 -6.08 4.66 -6.33
CA LYS A 53 -5.27 5.65 -7.05
C LYS A 53 -5.95 7.00 -6.96
N ILE A 54 -5.39 7.94 -6.22
CA ILE A 54 -5.89 9.31 -6.11
C ILE A 54 -5.17 10.16 -7.16
N GLN A 55 -5.89 10.66 -8.16
CA GLN A 55 -5.34 11.31 -9.33
C GLN A 55 -5.91 12.72 -9.55
N CYS A 56 -5.04 13.70 -9.78
CA CYS A 56 -5.41 15.05 -10.17
C CYS A 56 -5.98 15.09 -11.59
N GLN A 57 -7.07 15.82 -11.76
CA GLN A 57 -7.72 16.00 -13.07
C GLN A 57 -6.84 16.74 -14.08
N GLU A 58 -6.19 17.84 -13.68
CA GLU A 58 -5.42 18.70 -14.59
C GLU A 58 -3.97 18.25 -14.70
N SER A 59 -3.23 18.24 -13.57
CA SER A 59 -1.79 17.95 -13.59
C SER A 59 -1.43 16.48 -13.82
N LYS A 60 -2.42 15.57 -13.70
CA LYS A 60 -2.23 14.11 -13.72
C LYS A 60 -1.28 13.57 -12.63
N ARG A 61 -0.89 14.38 -11.65
CA ARG A 61 -0.20 13.92 -10.43
C ARG A 61 -1.08 12.91 -9.72
N HIS A 62 -0.48 11.89 -9.13
CA HIS A 62 -1.22 10.89 -8.39
C HIS A 62 -0.37 10.27 -7.27
N PHE A 63 -1.07 9.71 -6.30
CA PHE A 63 -0.52 8.81 -5.29
C PHE A 63 -1.49 7.66 -5.06
N TYR A 64 -1.00 6.58 -4.48
CA TYR A 64 -1.83 5.45 -4.08
C TYR A 64 -2.07 5.50 -2.59
N ARG A 65 -3.32 5.25 -2.19
CA ARG A 65 -3.69 4.97 -0.81
C ARG A 65 -3.97 3.48 -0.69
N VAL A 66 -3.20 2.81 0.15
CA VAL A 66 -3.29 1.37 0.39
C VAL A 66 -3.82 1.16 1.80
N ARG A 67 -4.97 0.51 1.93
CA ARG A 67 -5.52 0.10 3.23
C ARG A 67 -4.92 -1.24 3.63
N ASP A 68 -4.41 -1.32 4.86
CA ASP A 68 -3.95 -2.59 5.41
C ASP A 68 -5.05 -3.18 6.30
N SER A 69 -5.59 -4.35 5.93
CA SER A 69 -6.44 -5.18 6.80
C SER A 69 -5.57 -5.81 7.87
N SER A 70 -4.90 -5.00 8.69
CA SER A 70 -4.11 -5.57 9.76
C SER A 70 -5.07 -6.26 10.74
N HIS A 71 -5.17 -7.58 10.64
CA HIS A 71 -5.56 -8.43 11.76
C HIS A 71 -4.49 -8.21 12.83
N VAL A 72 -4.67 -7.18 13.67
CA VAL A 72 -3.82 -6.91 14.83
C VAL A 72 -4.04 -8.07 15.81
N GLN A 73 -3.34 -9.20 15.59
CA GLN A 73 -3.26 -10.27 16.58
C GLN A 73 -1.85 -10.82 16.84
N ALA A 74 -0.81 -10.52 16.04
CA ALA A 74 0.42 -11.32 16.13
C ALA A 74 1.75 -10.58 16.39
N GLN A 75 1.76 -9.40 17.02
CA GLN A 75 3.01 -8.80 17.52
C GLN A 75 3.01 -8.30 18.98
N LYS A 76 1.95 -8.55 19.75
CA LYS A 76 1.95 -8.29 21.21
C LYS A 76 2.93 -9.17 22.02
N ASN A 77 3.63 -10.13 21.40
CA ASN A 77 4.49 -11.09 22.11
C ASN A 77 6.02 -10.85 22.01
N ARG A 78 6.52 -9.71 21.50
CA ARG A 78 7.99 -9.47 21.43
C ARG A 78 8.53 -8.19 22.07
N THR A 79 7.67 -7.33 22.62
CA THR A 79 8.09 -6.12 23.34
C THR A 79 7.34 -5.99 24.67
N ALA A 80 7.42 -7.03 25.51
CA ALA A 80 7.24 -6.85 26.95
C ALA A 80 8.45 -6.07 27.47
N GLY A 81 8.33 -4.74 27.60
CA GLY A 81 9.40 -3.92 28.17
C GLY A 81 9.17 -2.41 28.22
N TYR A 82 8.26 -1.85 27.42
CA TYR A 82 7.95 -0.41 27.50
C TYR A 82 6.53 -0.19 28.02
N VAL A 83 6.45 0.15 29.31
CA VAL A 83 5.23 0.48 30.05
C VAL A 83 4.64 1.77 29.46
N SER A 84 3.50 1.66 28.77
CA SER A 84 2.63 2.80 28.48
C SER A 84 1.31 2.60 29.21
N GLN A 85 1.20 3.25 30.36
CA GLN A 85 -0.05 3.44 31.09
C GLN A 85 -0.87 4.53 30.38
N PHE A 86 -1.75 4.12 29.48
CA PHE A 86 -2.93 4.91 29.12
C PHE A 86 -4.15 4.00 29.20
N ASN A 87 -4.86 4.12 30.33
CA ASN A 87 -6.16 3.51 30.54
C ASN A 87 -7.22 4.36 29.83
N GLY A 88 -7.79 3.83 28.76
CA GLY A 88 -8.99 4.33 28.12
C GLY A 88 -9.68 3.16 27.42
N ALA A 89 -10.74 2.65 28.03
CA ALA A 89 -11.52 1.51 27.54
C ALA A 89 -12.62 1.97 26.56
N ASN A 90 -12.96 1.06 25.65
CA ASN A 90 -14.20 0.96 24.87
C ASN A 90 -14.28 1.80 23.58
N ASP A 91 -13.56 1.33 22.56
CA ASP A 91 -14.13 0.85 21.29
C ASP A 91 -12.94 0.49 20.39
N SER A 92 -12.55 -0.79 20.43
CA SER A 92 -11.43 -1.30 19.63
C SER A 92 -11.89 -1.55 18.20
N GLU A 93 -12.42 -0.52 17.53
CA GLU A 93 -12.37 -0.49 16.08
C GLU A 93 -10.88 -0.54 15.70
N CYS A 94 -10.46 -1.64 15.11
CA CYS A 94 -9.13 -1.79 14.57
C CYS A 94 -9.00 -0.75 13.47
N ALA A 95 -8.47 0.43 13.82
CA ALA A 95 -8.37 1.55 12.89
C ALA A 95 -7.59 1.10 11.66
N ASP A 96 -8.28 0.97 10.52
CA ASP A 96 -7.67 0.65 9.24
C ASP A 96 -6.53 1.65 8.99
N MET A 97 -5.29 1.14 8.99
CA MET A 97 -4.12 1.95 8.72
C MET A 97 -4.06 2.20 7.20
N ASN A 98 -4.17 3.47 6.81
CA ASN A 98 -3.94 3.89 5.44
C ASN A 98 -2.44 4.18 5.24
N HIS A 99 -1.86 3.64 4.18
CA HIS A 99 -0.49 3.92 3.77
C HIS A 99 -0.47 4.57 2.40
N ASP A 100 0.07 5.78 2.34
CA ASP A 100 0.22 6.51 1.08
C ASP A 100 1.54 6.14 0.39
N VAL A 101 1.47 5.98 -0.93
CA VAL A 101 2.58 5.61 -1.80
C VAL A 101 2.67 6.62 -2.95
N ILE A 102 3.83 7.25 -3.10
CA ILE A 102 4.14 8.18 -4.20
C ILE A 102 5.30 7.60 -4.98
N LYS A 103 5.06 7.21 -6.23
CA LYS A 103 6.08 6.54 -7.07
C LYS A 103 6.65 5.31 -6.37
N GLU A 104 7.92 5.36 -5.97
CA GLU A 104 8.64 4.29 -5.28
C GLU A 104 8.85 4.59 -3.79
N MET A 105 8.10 5.53 -3.22
CA MET A 105 8.20 5.92 -1.82
C MET A 105 6.90 5.59 -1.09
N CYS A 106 7.01 4.98 0.09
CA CYS A 106 5.87 4.69 0.95
C CYS A 106 6.07 5.29 2.34
N PHE A 107 5.00 5.85 2.91
CA PHE A 107 5.03 6.42 4.27
C PHE A 107 4.81 5.38 5.37
N CYS A 108 5.07 4.09 5.12
CA CYS A 108 4.98 3.07 6.16
C CYS A 108 6.30 2.94 6.95
N TYR A 109 6.17 2.50 8.21
CA TYR A 109 7.31 2.30 9.10
C TYR A 109 8.39 1.38 8.51
N PHE A 110 7.98 0.28 7.87
CA PHE A 110 8.92 -0.68 7.27
C PHE A 110 9.77 -0.03 6.17
N PHE A 111 9.15 0.75 5.28
CA PHE A 111 9.89 1.46 4.23
C PHE A 111 10.89 2.46 4.82
N ALA A 112 10.45 3.27 5.79
CA ALA A 112 11.33 4.22 6.46
C ALA A 112 12.53 3.53 7.13
N LYS A 113 12.28 2.41 7.81
CA LYS A 113 13.33 1.60 8.46
C LYS A 113 14.35 1.07 7.45
N GLU A 114 13.90 0.53 6.32
CA GLU A 114 14.79 0.01 5.27
C GLU A 114 15.61 1.14 4.63
N CYS A 115 15.01 2.31 4.37
CA CYS A 115 15.72 3.49 3.84
C CYS A 115 16.82 4.01 4.77
N MET A 116 16.70 3.77 6.08
CA MET A 116 17.72 4.15 7.06
C MET A 116 18.77 3.04 7.32
N SER A 117 18.59 1.85 6.75
CA SER A 117 19.54 0.75 6.93
C SER A 117 20.81 0.97 6.09
N GLU A 118 21.98 0.78 6.71
CA GLU A 118 23.27 0.89 6.02
C GLU A 118 23.44 -0.14 4.89
N ASN A 119 22.69 -1.25 4.97
CA ASN A 119 22.73 -2.33 4.00
C ASN A 119 21.93 -2.04 2.73
N GLY A 120 21.19 -0.92 2.66
CA GLY A 120 20.41 -0.54 1.48
C GLY A 120 19.42 -1.64 1.05
N GLY A 121 18.66 -2.17 2.01
CA GLY A 121 17.79 -3.34 1.85
C GLY A 121 16.67 -3.18 0.79
N ALA A 122 15.83 -4.22 0.67
CA ALA A 122 14.80 -4.28 -0.35
C ALA A 122 13.79 -3.11 -0.23
N ILE A 123 13.75 -2.26 -1.25
CA ILE A 123 13.02 -0.97 -1.20
C ILE A 123 11.52 -1.14 -1.37
N PHE A 124 11.07 -2.30 -1.84
CA PHE A 124 9.66 -2.57 -2.02
C PHE A 124 9.06 -3.12 -0.74
N CYS A 125 8.42 -2.24 0.03
CA CYS A 125 7.47 -2.70 1.05
C CYS A 125 6.20 -3.24 0.38
N LYS A 126 5.37 -3.95 1.16
CA LYS A 126 4.13 -4.58 0.64
C LYS A 126 3.17 -3.61 -0.03
N HIS A 127 3.13 -2.35 0.43
CA HIS A 127 2.25 -1.32 -0.13
C HIS A 127 2.72 -0.83 -1.51
N ILE A 128 4.03 -0.65 -1.70
CA ILE A 128 4.57 -0.24 -3.01
C ILE A 128 4.31 -1.37 -4.01
N LEU A 129 4.60 -2.61 -3.63
CA LEU A 129 4.37 -3.75 -4.51
C LEU A 129 2.86 -3.91 -4.82
N ALA A 130 1.98 -3.75 -3.83
CA ALA A 130 0.53 -3.75 -4.04
C ALA A 130 0.08 -2.65 -5.01
N SER A 131 0.57 -1.41 -4.85
CA SER A 131 0.20 -0.32 -5.78
C SER A 131 0.61 -0.61 -7.22
N LYS A 132 1.81 -1.16 -7.43
CA LYS A 132 2.32 -1.50 -8.76
C LYS A 132 1.55 -2.66 -9.40
N LEU A 133 1.27 -3.71 -8.63
CA LEU A 133 0.49 -4.85 -9.12
C LEU A 133 -0.96 -4.45 -9.39
N ALA A 134 -1.59 -3.67 -8.53
CA ALA A 134 -2.95 -3.18 -8.74
C ALA A 134 -3.07 -2.31 -10.00
N GLU A 135 -2.05 -1.48 -10.29
CA GLU A 135 -1.97 -0.70 -11.52
C GLU A 135 -1.78 -1.60 -12.75
N ALA A 136 -0.86 -2.56 -12.69
CA ALA A 136 -0.61 -3.49 -13.80
C ALA A 136 -1.85 -4.36 -14.12
N LEU A 137 -2.56 -4.84 -13.09
CA LEU A 137 -3.79 -5.61 -13.23
C LEU A 137 -5.01 -4.77 -13.61
N GLY A 138 -4.91 -3.44 -13.58
CA GLY A 138 -6.05 -2.55 -13.84
C GLY A 138 -7.16 -2.62 -12.78
N ILE A 139 -6.85 -3.10 -11.57
CA ILE A 139 -7.83 -3.27 -10.47
C ILE A 139 -7.80 -2.13 -9.45
N ALA A 140 -6.86 -1.18 -9.56
CA ALA A 140 -6.80 -0.02 -8.69
C ALA A 140 -8.03 0.88 -8.86
N VAL A 141 -8.72 1.21 -7.76
CA VAL A 141 -9.85 2.13 -7.78
C VAL A 141 -9.35 3.54 -8.06
N ILE A 142 -9.74 4.15 -9.18
CA ILE A 142 -9.33 5.51 -9.52
C ILE A 142 -10.28 6.51 -8.89
N LYS A 143 -9.72 7.47 -8.15
CA LYS A 143 -10.43 8.60 -7.57
C LYS A 143 -9.86 9.90 -8.09
N GLU A 144 -10.66 10.61 -8.87
CA GLU A 144 -10.28 11.92 -9.38
C GLU A 144 -10.46 13.01 -8.33
N ILE A 145 -9.49 13.93 -8.26
CA ILE A 145 -9.51 15.09 -7.37
C ILE A 145 -9.05 16.36 -8.10
N GLU A 146 -9.39 17.50 -7.54
CA GLU A 146 -8.83 18.78 -7.97
C GLU A 146 -7.39 18.93 -7.47
N ASP A 147 -6.56 19.65 -8.24
CA ASP A 147 -5.15 19.88 -7.91
C ASP A 147 -4.92 20.57 -6.56
N LYS A 148 -5.86 21.40 -6.12
CA LYS A 148 -5.83 22.08 -4.82
C LYS A 148 -6.02 21.12 -3.63
N ASP A 149 -6.66 19.98 -3.85
CA ASP A 149 -6.95 18.97 -2.83
C ASP A 149 -5.81 17.95 -2.68
N TYR A 150 -4.85 17.90 -3.62
CA TYR A 150 -3.77 16.90 -3.63
C TYR A 150 -2.90 16.93 -2.38
N ALA A 151 -2.33 18.09 -2.04
CA ALA A 151 -1.42 18.21 -0.90
C ALA A 151 -2.14 18.01 0.45
N PRO A 152 -3.33 18.61 0.70
CA PRO A 152 -4.09 18.34 1.93
C PRO A 152 -4.45 16.86 2.13
N LEU A 153 -4.82 16.15 1.06
CA LEU A 153 -5.14 14.73 1.12
C LEU A 153 -3.93 13.86 1.42
N LEU A 154 -2.79 14.18 0.80
CA LEU A 154 -1.54 13.45 0.99
C LEU A 154 -0.97 13.62 2.40
N LEU A 155 -1.15 14.80 3.00
CA LEU A 155 -0.68 15.10 4.36
C LEU A 155 -1.65 14.60 5.46
N GLY A 156 -2.68 13.83 5.09
CA GLY A 156 -3.62 13.27 6.06
C GLY A 156 -4.45 14.31 6.79
N SER A 157 -4.76 15.45 6.15
CA SER A 157 -5.67 16.44 6.74
C SER A 157 -7.04 15.79 6.96
N LYS A 158 -7.39 15.48 8.22
CA LYS A 158 -8.66 14.84 8.60
C LYS A 158 -9.88 15.55 7.99
N ALA A 159 -9.83 16.88 7.90
CA ALA A 159 -10.89 17.68 7.29
C ALA A 159 -11.12 17.33 5.80
N HIS A 160 -10.07 16.99 5.07
CA HIS A 160 -10.15 16.63 3.65
C HIS A 160 -10.43 15.15 3.44
N MET A 161 -10.00 14.27 4.35
CA MET A 161 -10.32 12.83 4.24
C MET A 161 -11.84 12.60 4.22
N ASN A 162 -12.58 13.28 5.09
CA ASN A 162 -14.05 13.14 5.18
C ASN A 162 -14.79 13.59 3.91
N LYS A 163 -14.23 14.55 3.14
CA LYS A 163 -14.82 14.99 1.85
C LYS A 163 -14.80 13.87 0.81
N PHE A 164 -13.86 12.94 0.94
CA PHE A 164 -13.55 11.93 -0.04
C PHE A 164 -13.65 10.50 0.51
N GLU A 165 -14.18 10.30 1.72
CA GLU A 165 -14.58 8.96 2.14
C GLU A 165 -15.91 8.62 1.46
N ASP A 166 -15.85 7.60 0.61
CA ASP A 166 -17.02 7.10 -0.11
C ASP A 166 -18.06 6.66 0.93
N LYS A 167 -19.23 7.32 0.93
CA LYS A 167 -20.43 6.92 1.69
C LYS A 167 -21.05 5.60 1.17
N ARG A 168 -20.24 4.69 0.62
CA ARG A 168 -20.67 3.45 -0.03
C ARG A 168 -21.31 2.42 0.92
N GLY A 169 -21.34 2.69 2.23
CA GLY A 169 -22.07 1.87 3.20
C GLY A 169 -23.58 2.14 3.33
N ALA A 170 -24.14 3.17 2.67
CA ALA A 170 -25.52 3.60 2.95
C ALA A 170 -26.60 3.18 1.91
N ALA A 171 -26.25 2.43 0.86
CA ALA A 171 -27.17 2.14 -0.25
C ALA A 171 -27.26 0.66 -0.66
N ALA A 172 -26.99 -0.27 0.26
CA ALA A 172 -27.29 -1.68 0.08
C ALA A 172 -28.22 -2.14 1.23
N GLN A 173 -29.50 -1.78 1.13
CA GLN A 173 -30.63 -2.39 1.84
C GLN A 173 -31.72 -2.71 0.83
#